data_AF-A0A7C3K394-F1
#
_entry.id   AF-A0A7C3K394-F1
#
_cell.length_a   1.000
_cell.length_b   1.000
_cell.length_c   1.000
_cell.angle_alpha   90.00
_cell.angle_beta   90.00
_cell.angle_gamma   90.00
#
_symmetry.space_group_name_H-M   'P 1'
#
loop_
_entity.id
_entity.type
_entity.pdbx_description
1 polymer ?
#
loop_
_entity_poly.entity_id
_entity_poly.type
_entity_poly.pdbx_seq_one_letter_code
_entity_poly.pdbx_strand_id
1 'polypeptide(L)'
;MELFKSFWISGYMPVQFLLVVTFTFLAFVLGQYLLKRIGKGIPVFGQAVLIWFTAYVCLRYILFPPIPSNLLYTYMGLITIVLFLLVSSTDRSWKAFTHPIIAMVSRETCVYSRIRAVVFTVLPVLALIGTYSFMKPAFEEPTELRVVHPYPPRSITVHGVTYDLQTARNPFRVDE
;
A
#
# COMPACT_ATOMS: atom_id res chain seq x y z
N MET A 1 -0.77 -20.80 4.45
CA MET A 1 -1.80 -19.76 4.25
C MET A 1 -3.23 -20.27 4.48
N GLU A 2 -3.51 -21.55 4.22
CA GLU A 2 -4.81 -22.20 4.49
C GLU A 2 -5.15 -22.33 5.99
N LEU A 3 -4.16 -22.58 6.86
CA LEU A 3 -4.38 -22.70 8.32
C LEU A 3 -4.94 -21.42 8.98
N PHE A 4 -4.63 -20.24 8.43
CA PHE A 4 -5.12 -18.98 8.98
C PHE A 4 -6.57 -18.68 8.52
N LYS A 5 -6.96 -19.14 7.33
CA LYS A 5 -8.33 -18.99 6.82
C LYS A 5 -9.34 -19.78 7.65
N SER A 6 -8.95 -20.94 8.19
CA SER A 6 -9.82 -21.79 9.01
C SER A 6 -10.23 -21.14 10.34
N PHE A 7 -9.49 -20.13 10.83
CA PHE A 7 -9.79 -19.46 12.10
C PHE A 7 -10.83 -18.35 11.93
N TRP A 8 -11.04 -17.85 10.70
CA TRP A 8 -11.85 -16.66 10.44
C TRP A 8 -13.13 -17.04 9.69
N ILE A 9 -14.27 -16.84 10.37
CA ILE A 9 -15.60 -17.09 9.82
C ILE A 9 -15.96 -15.92 8.88
N SER A 10 -16.30 -16.24 7.63
CA SER A 10 -16.73 -15.24 6.63
C SER A 10 -17.96 -14.48 7.14
N GLY A 11 -17.83 -13.16 7.34
CA GLY A 11 -18.91 -12.28 7.83
C GLY A 11 -18.62 -11.53 9.14
N TYR A 12 -17.61 -11.93 9.93
CA TYR A 12 -17.27 -11.30 11.22
C TYR A 12 -16.11 -10.29 11.17
N MET A 13 -15.87 -9.69 10.00
CA MET A 13 -14.77 -8.76 9.76
C MET A 13 -14.62 -7.64 10.80
N PRO A 14 -15.70 -6.96 11.25
CA PRO A 14 -15.59 -5.90 12.25
C PRO A 14 -15.07 -6.40 13.61
N VAL A 15 -15.53 -7.59 14.04
CA VAL A 15 -15.12 -8.19 15.32
C VAL A 15 -13.66 -8.66 15.24
N GLN A 16 -13.29 -9.28 14.12
CA GLN A 16 -11.91 -9.65 13.81
C GLN A 16 -10.96 -8.45 13.90
N PHE A 17 -11.34 -7.36 13.25
CA PHE A 17 -10.54 -6.13 13.24
C PHE A 17 -10.31 -5.62 14.66
N LEU A 18 -11.38 -5.50 15.46
CA LEU A 18 -11.30 -5.03 16.84
C LEU A 18 -10.44 -5.95 17.71
N LEU A 19 -10.58 -7.28 17.59
CA LEU A 19 -9.77 -8.23 18.34
C LEU A 19 -8.28 -8.17 17.97
N VAL A 20 -7.95 -8.10 16.68
CA VAL A 20 -6.55 -8.00 16.23
C VAL A 20 -5.93 -6.68 16.69
N VAL A 21 -6.64 -5.55 16.54
CA VAL A 21 -6.15 -4.24 16.96
C VAL A 21 -5.97 -4.17 18.47
N THR A 22 -6.94 -4.66 19.25
CA THR A 22 -6.83 -4.66 20.72
C THR A 22 -5.71 -5.58 21.19
N PHE A 23 -5.57 -6.78 20.63
CA PHE A 23 -4.51 -7.71 21.00
C PHE A 23 -3.12 -7.16 20.65
N THR A 24 -2.95 -6.61 19.45
CA THR A 24 -1.68 -6.02 19.01
C THR A 24 -1.31 -4.80 19.85
N PHE A 25 -2.28 -3.96 20.22
CA PHE A 25 -2.08 -2.84 21.12
C PHE A 25 -1.65 -3.30 22.52
N LEU A 26 -2.34 -4.28 23.10
CA LEU A 26 -1.98 -4.85 24.40
C LEU A 26 -0.59 -5.49 24.38
N ALA A 27 -0.27 -6.26 23.32
CA ALA A 27 1.04 -6.86 23.15
C ALA A 27 2.15 -5.80 23.04
N PHE A 28 1.89 -4.69 22.33
CA PHE A 28 2.84 -3.57 22.23
C PHE A 28 3.06 -2.89 23.59
N VAL A 29 1.99 -2.58 24.32
CA VAL A 29 2.08 -1.97 25.66
C VAL A 29 2.80 -2.89 26.65
N LEU A 30 2.45 -4.18 26.65
CA LEU A 30 3.10 -5.18 27.49
C LEU A 30 4.58 -5.32 27.14
N GLY A 31 4.91 -5.38 25.85
CA GLY A 31 6.29 -5.43 25.37
C GLY A 31 7.11 -4.22 25.81
N GLN A 32 6.55 -3.00 25.69
CA GLN A 32 7.19 -1.77 26.18
C GLN A 32 7.39 -1.79 27.69
N TYR A 33 6.37 -2.24 28.44
CA TYR A 33 6.45 -2.37 29.89
C TYR A 33 7.57 -3.33 30.33
N LEU A 34 7.67 -4.50 29.68
CA LEU A 34 8.71 -5.48 29.95
C LEU A 34 10.10 -4.96 29.56
N LEU A 35 10.26 -4.32 28.40
CA LEU A 35 11.54 -3.76 27.98
C LEU A 35 12.03 -2.65 28.92
N LYS A 36 11.09 -1.82 29.41
CA LYS A 36 11.41 -0.79 30.41
C LYS A 36 11.87 -1.41 31.72
N ARG A 37 11.28 -2.54 32.14
CA ARG A 37 11.71 -3.30 33.32
C ARG A 37 13.13 -3.86 33.18
N ILE A 38 13.54 -4.21 31.96
CA ILE A 38 14.89 -4.71 31.62
C ILE A 38 15.91 -3.56 31.45
N GLY A 39 15.48 -2.30 31.55
CA GLY A 39 16.37 -1.13 31.44
C GLY A 39 16.77 -0.74 30.01
N LYS A 40 16.26 -1.46 28.99
CA LYS A 40 16.46 -1.14 27.57
C LYS A 40 15.21 -0.48 27.00
N GLY A 41 14.98 0.78 27.38
CA GLY A 41 13.91 1.57 26.77
C GLY A 41 14.19 1.82 25.28
N ILE A 42 13.23 1.51 24.42
CA ILE A 42 13.32 1.84 22.98
C ILE A 42 13.16 3.37 22.84
N PRO A 43 13.98 4.06 22.03
CA PRO A 43 13.80 5.49 21.78
C PRO A 43 12.43 5.75 21.12
N VAL A 44 11.87 6.94 21.36
CA VAL A 44 10.55 7.35 20.83
C VAL A 44 10.48 7.20 19.30
N PHE A 45 11.56 7.50 18.59
CA PHE A 45 11.68 7.28 17.16
C PHE A 45 11.47 5.80 16.76
N GLY A 46 12.17 4.88 17.44
CA GLY A 46 12.04 3.45 17.19
C GLY A 46 10.65 2.92 17.53
N GLN A 47 10.01 3.45 18.57
CA GLN A 47 8.63 3.11 18.92
C GLN A 47 7.65 3.52 17.81
N ALA A 48 7.76 4.75 17.28
CA ALA A 48 6.90 5.23 16.21
C ALA A 48 7.03 4.38 14.94
N VAL A 49 8.27 4.05 14.54
CA VAL A 49 8.54 3.18 13.38
C VAL A 49 7.97 1.77 13.60
N LEU A 50 8.13 1.22 14.80
CA LEU A 50 7.61 -0.11 15.12
C LEU A 50 6.08 -0.15 15.08
N ILE A 51 5.41 0.86 15.64
CA ILE A 51 3.94 0.95 15.58
C ILE A 51 3.48 1.04 14.13
N TRP A 52 4.09 1.91 13.32
CA TRP A 52 3.75 2.08 11.92
C TRP A 52 3.91 0.77 11.13
N PHE A 53 5.05 0.09 11.29
CA PHE A 53 5.32 -1.17 10.62
C PHE A 53 4.38 -2.29 11.07
N THR A 54 4.12 -2.38 12.39
CA THR A 54 3.17 -3.36 12.94
C THR A 54 1.77 -3.13 12.39
N ALA A 55 1.32 -1.87 12.29
CA ALA A 55 0.03 -1.53 11.71
C ALA A 55 -0.07 -1.97 10.24
N TYR A 56 0.99 -1.72 9.44
CA TYR A 56 1.04 -2.19 8.05
C TYR A 56 0.92 -3.72 7.95
N VAL A 57 1.69 -4.46 8.75
CA VAL A 57 1.66 -5.93 8.75
C VAL A 57 0.29 -6.46 9.18
N CYS A 58 -0.32 -5.87 10.21
CA CYS A 58 -1.65 -6.25 10.68
C CYS A 58 -2.70 -6.04 9.60
N LEU A 59 -2.74 -4.85 9.00
CA LEU A 59 -3.72 -4.51 7.96
C LEU A 59 -3.54 -5.33 6.68
N ARG A 60 -2.29 -5.64 6.31
CA ARG A 60 -1.99 -6.34 5.05
C ARG A 60 -2.13 -7.86 5.15
N TYR A 61 -1.65 -8.47 6.24
CA TYR A 61 -1.44 -9.91 6.31
C TYR A 61 -2.30 -10.63 7.34
N ILE A 62 -2.76 -9.94 8.39
CA ILE A 62 -3.52 -10.58 9.50
C ILE A 62 -5.03 -10.49 9.25
N LEU A 63 -5.51 -9.42 8.64
CA LEU A 63 -6.94 -9.25 8.35
C LEU A 63 -7.37 -10.06 7.12
N PHE A 64 -8.53 -10.70 7.23
CA PHE A 64 -9.16 -11.47 6.16
C PHE A 64 -10.64 -11.09 5.99
N PRO A 65 -11.14 -10.90 4.75
CA PRO A 65 -10.44 -10.84 3.47
C PRO A 65 -9.39 -9.71 3.37
N PRO A 66 -8.41 -9.83 2.47
CA PRO A 66 -7.36 -8.83 2.31
C PRO A 66 -7.96 -7.50 1.85
N ILE A 67 -7.56 -6.42 2.52
CA ILE A 67 -8.02 -5.07 2.22
C ILE A 67 -7.51 -4.64 0.83
N PRO A 68 -8.35 -4.03 -0.03
CA PRO A 68 -7.91 -3.45 -1.29
C PRO A 68 -6.77 -2.46 -1.10
N SER A 69 -5.79 -2.46 -2.01
CA SER A 69 -4.56 -1.68 -1.87
C SER A 69 -4.81 -0.18 -1.63
N ASN A 70 -5.80 0.40 -2.33
CA ASN A 70 -6.13 1.82 -2.17
C ASN A 70 -6.56 2.16 -0.73
N LEU A 71 -7.43 1.35 -0.15
CA LEU A 71 -7.94 1.57 1.20
C LEU A 71 -6.83 1.37 2.25
N LEU A 72 -5.93 0.40 2.03
CA LEU A 72 -4.74 0.22 2.85
C LEU A 72 -3.88 1.49 2.85
N TYR A 73 -3.62 2.10 1.69
CA TYR A 73 -2.83 3.33 1.61
C TYR A 73 -3.48 4.50 2.35
N THR A 74 -4.80 4.65 2.24
CA THR A 74 -5.54 5.67 3.00
C THR A 74 -5.40 5.47 4.51
N TYR A 75 -5.59 4.24 5.02
CA TYR A 75 -5.44 3.97 6.45
C TYR A 75 -4.00 4.18 6.95
N MET A 76 -3.01 3.74 6.18
CA MET A 76 -1.61 4.00 6.52
C MET A 76 -1.28 5.49 6.51
N GLY A 77 -1.86 6.27 5.61
CA GLY A 77 -1.76 7.73 5.60
C GLY A 77 -2.33 8.36 6.88
N LEU A 78 -3.53 7.94 7.29
CA LEU A 78 -4.16 8.40 8.54
C LEU A 78 -3.33 8.03 9.77
N ILE A 79 -2.84 6.79 9.86
CA ILE A 79 -1.96 6.33 10.95
C ILE A 79 -0.69 7.19 10.99
N THR A 80 -0.13 7.54 9.85
CA THR A 80 1.06 8.42 9.77
C THR A 80 0.75 9.79 10.37
N ILE A 81 -0.38 10.40 10.02
CA ILE A 81 -0.82 11.69 10.57
C ILE A 81 -1.03 11.60 12.08
N VAL A 82 -1.70 10.54 12.56
CA VAL A 82 -1.94 10.30 13.99
C VAL A 82 -0.63 10.13 14.76
N LEU A 83 0.30 9.34 14.25
CA LEU A 83 1.61 9.17 14.87
C LEU A 83 2.40 10.48 14.91
N PHE A 84 2.34 11.27 13.84
CA PHE A 84 2.99 12.58 13.80
C PHE A 84 2.40 13.53 14.85
N LEU A 85 1.08 13.60 14.95
CA LEU A 85 0.38 14.35 16.00
C LEU A 85 0.77 13.88 17.40
N LEU A 86 0.82 12.56 17.63
CA LEU A 86 1.19 11.98 18.92
C LEU A 86 2.62 12.35 19.32
N VAL A 87 3.56 12.25 18.38
CA VAL A 87 4.97 12.59 18.61
C VAL A 87 5.15 14.10 18.82
N SER A 88 4.41 14.92 18.10
CA SER A 88 4.47 16.38 18.17
C SER A 88 3.69 16.98 19.35
N SER A 89 2.91 16.18 20.09
CA SER A 89 2.03 16.67 21.14
C SER A 89 2.75 17.27 22.35
N THR A 90 4.04 16.98 22.55
CA THR A 90 4.82 17.50 23.69
C THR A 90 6.26 17.76 23.27
N ASP A 91 6.85 18.86 23.75
CA ASP A 91 8.26 19.21 23.45
C ASP A 91 9.24 18.09 23.81
N ARG A 92 8.99 17.39 24.92
CA ARG A 92 9.81 16.25 25.34
C ARG A 92 9.78 15.12 24.31
N SER A 93 8.59 14.77 23.81
CA SER A 93 8.41 13.72 22.81
C SER A 93 9.02 14.12 21.47
N TRP A 94 8.83 15.37 21.06
CA TRP A 94 9.42 15.92 19.85
C TRP A 94 10.95 15.92 19.88
N LYS A 95 11.56 16.41 20.97
CA LYS A 95 13.01 16.37 21.17
C LYS A 95 13.53 14.93 21.20
N ALA A 96 12.86 14.01 21.90
CA ALA A 96 13.26 12.61 21.95
C ALA A 96 13.15 11.90 20.58
N PHE A 97 12.19 12.30 19.75
CA PHE A 97 12.03 11.77 18.39
C PHE A 97 13.07 12.31 17.41
N THR A 98 13.39 13.60 17.49
CA THR A 98 14.34 14.27 16.58
C THR A 98 15.80 14.05 16.98
N HIS A 99 16.08 13.86 18.27
CA HIS A 99 17.43 13.63 18.81
C HIS A 99 18.24 12.57 18.03
N PRO A 100 17.74 11.33 17.78
CA PRO A 100 18.51 10.34 17.04
C PRO A 100 18.83 10.78 15.59
N ILE A 101 17.95 11.54 14.94
CA ILE A 101 18.15 12.04 13.58
C ILE A 101 19.26 13.10 13.58
N ILE A 102 19.18 14.06 14.51
CA ILE A 102 20.16 15.14 14.66
C ILE A 102 21.53 14.54 15.04
N ALA A 103 21.56 13.62 16.02
CA ALA A 103 22.80 12.94 16.43
C ALA A 103 23.45 12.16 15.28
N MET A 104 22.64 11.52 14.43
CA MET A 104 23.11 10.85 13.21
C MET A 104 23.81 11.82 12.26
N VAL A 105 23.22 12.99 12.00
CA VAL A 105 23.75 14.00 11.08
C VAL A 105 24.98 14.69 11.67
N SER A 106 24.90 15.13 12.92
CA SER A 106 25.94 15.86 13.68
C SER A 106 27.15 15.00 14.05
N ARG A 107 27.08 13.67 13.84
CA ARG A 107 28.21 12.75 14.00
C ARG A 107 28.76 12.67 15.42
N GLU A 108 27.88 12.75 16.42
CA GLU A 108 28.25 12.79 17.84
C GLU A 108 29.02 11.54 18.31
N THR A 109 28.89 10.39 17.63
CA THR A 109 29.54 9.14 18.02
C THR A 109 29.99 8.33 16.80
N CYS A 110 31.01 7.48 16.96
CA CYS A 110 31.47 6.55 15.92
C CYS A 110 30.36 5.64 15.36
N VAL A 111 29.39 5.24 16.19
CA VAL A 111 28.23 4.43 15.76
C VAL A 111 27.34 5.24 14.81
N TYR A 112 26.98 6.47 15.19
CA TYR A 112 26.17 7.38 14.37
C TYR A 112 26.85 7.73 13.04
N SER A 113 28.17 7.87 13.04
CA SER A 113 28.98 8.07 11.82
C SER A 113 28.79 6.94 10.79
N ARG A 114 28.78 5.67 11.24
CA ARG A 114 28.55 4.51 10.36
C ARG A 114 27.11 4.44 9.87
N ILE A 115 26.14 4.64 10.76
CA ILE A 115 24.72 4.67 10.39
C ILE A 115 24.48 5.75 9.32
N ARG A 116 25.06 6.93 9.48
CA ARG A 116 24.99 8.00 8.48
C ARG A 116 25.53 7.53 7.12
N ALA A 117 26.73 6.95 7.08
CA ALA A 117 27.30 6.47 5.82
C ALA A 117 26.37 5.45 5.14
N VAL A 118 25.82 4.50 5.90
CA VAL A 118 24.84 3.53 5.38
C VAL A 118 23.60 4.23 4.84
N VAL A 119 22.98 5.13 5.60
CA VAL A 119 21.76 5.83 5.18
C VAL A 119 21.99 6.65 3.91
N PHE A 120 23.08 7.40 3.84
CA PHE A 120 23.40 8.24 2.68
C PHE A 120 23.79 7.44 1.43
N THR A 121 24.21 6.18 1.57
CA THR A 121 24.44 5.30 0.42
C THR A 121 23.17 4.53 0.04
N VAL A 122 22.44 4.00 1.01
CA VAL A 122 21.26 3.16 0.77
C VAL A 122 20.08 3.96 0.23
N LEU A 123 19.82 5.16 0.73
CA LEU A 123 18.68 5.98 0.28
C LEU A 123 18.74 6.27 -1.23
N PRO A 124 19.85 6.80 -1.79
CA PRO A 124 19.96 7.02 -3.23
C PRO A 124 19.86 5.74 -4.05
N VAL A 125 20.44 4.63 -3.58
CA VAL A 125 20.36 3.33 -4.27
C VAL A 125 18.92 2.83 -4.32
N LEU A 126 18.18 2.92 -3.22
CA LEU A 126 16.76 2.56 -3.18
C LEU A 126 15.93 3.46 -4.10
N ALA A 127 16.20 4.78 -4.11
CA ALA A 127 15.55 5.71 -5.01
C ALA A 127 15.81 5.34 -6.48
N LEU A 128 17.05 5.01 -6.84
CA LEU A 128 17.43 4.57 -8.18
C LEU A 128 16.73 3.29 -8.60
N ILE A 129 16.66 2.28 -7.73
CA ILE A 129 15.95 1.02 -8.02
C ILE A 129 14.46 1.27 -8.18
N GLY A 130 13.88 2.11 -7.32
CA GLY A 130 12.46 2.47 -7.36
C GLY A 130 12.08 3.21 -8.64
N THR A 131 12.85 4.24 -9.01
CA THR A 131 12.60 5.00 -10.25
C THR A 131 12.83 4.15 -11.49
N TYR A 132 13.89 3.34 -11.52
CA TYR A 132 14.13 2.41 -12.63
C TYR A 132 12.95 1.43 -12.80
N SER A 133 12.46 0.84 -11.72
CA SER A 133 11.34 -0.10 -11.76
C SER A 133 10.04 0.55 -12.22
N PHE A 134 9.80 1.81 -11.84
CA PHE A 134 8.62 2.57 -12.22
C PHE A 134 8.67 3.08 -13.67
N MET A 135 9.85 3.46 -14.15
CA MET A 135 10.04 4.00 -15.51
C MET A 135 10.34 2.94 -16.56
N LYS A 136 10.65 1.70 -16.15
CA LYS A 136 10.96 0.61 -17.08
C LYS A 136 9.75 0.36 -17.99
N PRO A 137 9.89 0.51 -19.32
CA PRO A 137 8.80 0.20 -20.24
C PRO A 137 8.49 -1.29 -20.20
N ALA A 138 7.20 -1.62 -20.11
CA ALA A 138 6.71 -2.98 -20.30
C ALA A 138 6.55 -3.23 -21.81
N PHE A 139 7.42 -4.09 -22.36
CA PHE A 139 7.27 -4.60 -23.72
C PHE A 139 6.43 -5.87 -23.65
N GLU A 140 5.13 -5.70 -23.39
CA GLU A 140 4.18 -6.81 -23.49
C GLU A 140 3.81 -7.00 -24.97
N GLU A 141 3.83 -8.24 -25.43
CA GLU A 141 3.29 -8.58 -26.74
C GLU A 141 1.80 -8.18 -26.76
N PRO A 142 1.29 -7.58 -27.86
CA PRO A 142 -0.13 -7.22 -27.92
C PRO A 142 -0.99 -8.46 -27.68
N THR A 143 -1.68 -8.51 -26.54
CA THR A 143 -2.52 -9.64 -26.12
C THR A 143 -3.77 -9.81 -26.97
N GLU A 144 -4.00 -8.89 -27.90
CA GLU A 144 -5.03 -8.98 -28.91
C GLU A 144 -4.37 -8.83 -30.29
N LEU A 145 -4.63 -9.80 -31.18
CA LEU A 145 -4.50 -9.57 -32.62
C LEU A 145 -5.24 -8.27 -32.90
N ARG A 146 -4.51 -7.23 -33.33
CA ARG A 146 -5.13 -5.99 -33.77
C ARG A 146 -6.01 -6.30 -34.99
N VAL A 147 -7.27 -6.64 -34.79
CA VAL A 147 -8.26 -6.58 -35.85
C VAL A 147 -8.71 -5.13 -35.88
N VAL A 148 -7.96 -4.34 -36.66
CA VAL A 148 -8.08 -2.86 -36.71
C VAL A 148 -9.48 -2.42 -37.19
N HIS A 149 -10.31 -3.34 -37.68
CA HIS A 149 -11.68 -3.07 -38.09
C HIS A 149 -12.59 -4.22 -37.60
N PRO A 150 -13.62 -3.95 -36.78
CA PRO A 150 -14.68 -4.93 -36.59
C PRO A 150 -15.32 -5.22 -37.96
N TYR A 151 -15.63 -6.49 -38.24
CA TYR A 151 -16.31 -6.88 -39.47
C TYR A 151 -17.62 -6.08 -39.60
N PRO A 152 -17.96 -5.55 -40.78
CA PRO A 152 -19.20 -4.80 -40.97
C PRO A 152 -20.39 -5.62 -40.47
N PRO A 153 -21.32 -5.02 -39.71
CA PRO A 153 -22.44 -5.74 -39.14
C PRO A 153 -23.30 -6.34 -40.27
N ARG A 154 -23.73 -7.59 -40.09
CA ARG A 154 -24.51 -8.31 -41.11
C ARG A 154 -25.93 -7.74 -41.28
N SER A 155 -26.50 -7.17 -40.22
CA SER A 155 -27.87 -6.63 -40.24
C SER A 155 -27.99 -5.37 -39.41
N ILE A 156 -28.89 -4.47 -39.81
CA ILE A 156 -29.29 -3.28 -39.04
C ILE A 156 -30.80 -3.28 -38.84
N THR A 157 -31.25 -2.84 -37.68
CA THR A 157 -32.69 -2.65 -37.41
C THR A 157 -32.99 -1.17 -37.46
N VAL A 158 -33.86 -0.77 -38.40
CA VAL A 158 -34.27 0.62 -38.58
C VAL A 158 -35.80 0.66 -38.50
N HIS A 159 -36.34 1.52 -37.62
CA HIS A 159 -37.79 1.65 -37.39
C HIS A 159 -38.52 0.33 -37.09
N GLY A 160 -37.88 -0.58 -36.36
CA GLY A 160 -38.46 -1.87 -35.97
C GLY A 160 -38.42 -2.96 -37.05
N VAL A 161 -37.83 -2.68 -38.22
CA VAL A 161 -37.63 -3.66 -39.29
C VAL A 161 -36.15 -3.98 -39.41
N THR A 162 -35.81 -5.28 -39.40
CA THR A 162 -34.43 -5.76 -39.54
C THR A 162 -34.10 -5.96 -41.02
N TYR A 163 -33.06 -5.26 -41.48
CA TYR A 163 -32.53 -5.34 -42.84
C TYR A 163 -31.20 -6.09 -42.84
N ASP A 164 -31.07 -7.12 -43.69
CA ASP A 164 -29.79 -7.80 -43.95
C ASP A 164 -28.98 -6.98 -44.96
N LEU A 165 -27.83 -6.45 -44.53
CA LEU A 165 -26.98 -5.57 -45.31
C LEU A 165 -26.22 -6.29 -46.43
N GLN A 166 -26.13 -7.62 -46.41
CA GLN A 166 -25.52 -8.39 -47.49
C GLN A 166 -26.42 -8.48 -48.73
N THR A 167 -27.74 -8.43 -48.51
CA THR A 167 -28.75 -8.52 -49.58
C THR A 167 -29.50 -7.22 -49.84
N ALA A 168 -29.38 -6.24 -48.95
CA ALA A 168 -30.07 -4.96 -49.08
C ALA A 168 -29.56 -4.19 -50.30
N ARG A 169 -30.49 -3.84 -51.20
CA ARG A 169 -30.22 -2.88 -52.29
C ARG A 169 -30.67 -1.49 -51.88
N ASN A 170 -29.84 -0.49 -52.20
CA ASN A 170 -30.19 0.90 -51.98
C ASN A 170 -31.27 1.34 -52.99
N PRO A 171 -32.49 1.69 -52.55
CA PRO A 171 -33.59 2.07 -53.46
C PRO A 171 -33.33 3.41 -54.19
N PHE A 172 -32.36 4.21 -53.74
CA PHE A 172 -31.97 5.48 -54.38
C PHE A 172 -30.83 5.33 -55.39
N ARG A 173 -30.29 4.12 -55.57
CA ARG A 173 -29.26 3.82 -56.58
C ARG A 173 -29.89 2.97 -57.67
N VAL A 174 -30.63 3.62 -58.57
CA VAL A 174 -31.48 2.95 -59.57
C VAL A 174 -30.81 2.79 -60.95
N ASP A 175 -29.64 3.38 -61.18
CA ASP A 175 -29.06 3.52 -62.52
C ASP A 175 -27.58 3.08 -62.64
N GLU A 176 -27.24 1.88 -62.12
CA GLU A 176 -26.03 1.14 -62.52
C GLU A 176 -26.38 -0.27 -62.99
#